data_AF-A0A2C5C8K7-F1
#
_entry.id   AF-A0A2C5C8K7-F1
#
_cell.length_a   1.000
_cell.length_b   1.000
_cell.length_c   1.000
_cell.angle_alpha   90.00
_cell.angle_beta   90.00
_cell.angle_gamma   90.00
#
_symmetry.space_group_name_H-M   'P 1'
#
loop_
_entity.id
_entity.type
_entity.pdbx_description
1 polymer ?
#
loop_
_entity_poly.entity_id
_entity_poly.type
_entity_poly.pdbx_seq_one_letter_code
_entity_poly.pdbx_strand_id
1 'polypeptide(L)'
;MKEMNAHIQQMIDWIESNLKEEFSLNELSRYMRYSPYYCSFKFHQVTGISIRRYVLLRKMYLSTEDLKLDRKIIDVAFDYGYSSQEAYSRAFKNVFGMNPRDFKLNKMPIQSFVKLNINKEGEFKMNFSRKLEVEQLRSAMSELFENDVLNILNGQMMYEEFKTEKLMGDSDYAPFNEAMCVNPATTQVFDEDFIKTRAEGHNSSVESYTKKVIDPLEKLFTKNYKCIVLWFGEDMFCQMNLLTILSYLEQSYYEGKVYLNSFREDEFKVSQTEIKLENYHSAYKEVLVNHEKTSVEILPVMYQAIDLYLEMLKEDNTVMKFISKNKDLSTQELLTKLFHLFPTIGYGDSQYIELINKIKKKTTPKI
;
A
#
# COMPACT_ATOMS: atom_id res chain seq x y z
N MET A 1 -11.98 -26.64 -4.93
CA MET A 1 -11.39 -25.28 -4.88
C MET A 1 -11.32 -24.61 -6.25
N LYS A 2 -10.84 -25.26 -7.32
CA LYS A 2 -10.77 -24.67 -8.68
C LYS A 2 -12.11 -24.15 -9.22
N GLU A 3 -13.19 -24.92 -9.12
CA GLU A 3 -14.52 -24.49 -9.57
C GLU A 3 -15.06 -23.27 -8.80
N MET A 4 -14.81 -23.22 -7.49
CA MET A 4 -15.23 -22.08 -6.65
C MET A 4 -14.48 -20.80 -7.02
N ASN A 5 -13.17 -20.88 -7.28
CA ASN A 5 -12.38 -19.75 -7.75
C ASN A 5 -12.86 -19.26 -9.13
N ALA A 6 -13.18 -20.18 -10.04
CA ALA A 6 -13.72 -19.84 -11.36
C ALA A 6 -15.06 -19.09 -11.25
N HIS A 7 -15.97 -19.51 -10.37
CA HIS A 7 -17.25 -18.81 -10.18
C HIS A 7 -17.08 -17.41 -9.59
N ILE A 8 -16.15 -17.20 -8.65
CA ILE A 8 -15.89 -15.83 -8.15
C ILE A 8 -15.20 -14.99 -9.22
N GLN A 9 -14.28 -15.55 -10.00
CA GLN A 9 -13.69 -14.81 -11.10
C GLN A 9 -14.77 -14.38 -12.12
N GLN A 10 -15.72 -15.26 -12.44
CA GLN A 10 -16.88 -14.89 -13.27
C GLN A 10 -17.72 -13.77 -12.65
N MET A 11 -17.93 -13.78 -11.32
CA MET A 11 -18.59 -12.65 -10.63
C MET A 11 -17.80 -11.36 -10.80
N ILE A 12 -16.46 -11.40 -10.60
CA ILE A 12 -15.60 -10.23 -10.77
C ILE A 12 -15.66 -9.72 -12.22
N ASP A 13 -15.52 -10.62 -13.20
CA ASP A 13 -15.53 -10.27 -14.62
C ASP A 13 -16.85 -9.61 -15.02
N TRP A 14 -17.97 -10.15 -14.54
CA TRP A 14 -19.28 -9.56 -14.76
C TRP A 14 -19.43 -8.20 -14.06
N ILE A 15 -18.95 -8.06 -12.81
CA ILE A 15 -18.97 -6.76 -12.13
C ILE A 15 -18.16 -5.73 -12.94
N GLU A 16 -16.95 -6.09 -13.38
CA GLU A 16 -16.05 -5.24 -14.17
C GLU A 16 -16.70 -4.79 -15.49
N SER A 17 -17.40 -5.68 -16.19
CA SER A 17 -18.10 -5.32 -17.44
C SER A 17 -19.28 -4.38 -17.22
N ASN A 18 -19.80 -4.29 -15.99
CA ASN A 18 -20.94 -3.47 -15.62
C ASN A 18 -20.54 -2.28 -14.73
N LEU A 19 -19.24 -1.96 -14.59
CA LEU A 19 -18.79 -0.90 -13.67
C LEU A 19 -19.27 0.50 -14.04
N LYS A 20 -19.54 0.80 -15.31
CA LYS A 20 -20.06 2.14 -15.71
C LYS A 20 -21.58 2.21 -15.71
N GLU A 21 -22.25 1.07 -15.56
CA GLU A 21 -23.71 0.98 -15.52
C GLU A 21 -24.17 0.80 -14.06
N GLU A 22 -25.39 1.23 -13.75
CA GLU A 22 -26.01 0.84 -12.49
C GLU A 22 -26.49 -0.60 -12.61
N PHE A 23 -25.87 -1.50 -11.84
CA PHE A 23 -26.36 -2.86 -11.70
C PHE A 23 -26.78 -3.15 -10.26
N SER A 24 -27.77 -4.00 -10.13
CA SER A 24 -28.28 -4.52 -8.87
C SER A 24 -27.66 -5.87 -8.53
N LEU A 25 -27.61 -6.19 -7.23
CA LEU A 25 -27.21 -7.52 -6.79
C LEU A 25 -28.11 -8.63 -7.36
N ASN A 26 -29.36 -8.32 -7.69
CA ASN A 26 -30.31 -9.22 -8.34
C ASN A 26 -29.96 -9.53 -9.80
N GLU A 27 -29.29 -8.63 -10.51
CA GLU A 27 -28.82 -8.87 -11.88
C GLU A 27 -27.60 -9.77 -11.87
N LEU A 28 -26.63 -9.49 -10.99
CA LEU A 28 -25.49 -10.37 -10.77
C LEU A 28 -25.98 -11.77 -10.38
N SER A 29 -26.95 -11.87 -9.47
CA SER A 29 -27.44 -13.16 -8.99
C SER A 29 -28.16 -13.95 -10.09
N ARG A 30 -28.92 -13.28 -10.96
CA ARG A 30 -29.54 -13.89 -12.15
C ARG A 30 -28.50 -14.41 -13.13
N TYR A 31 -27.46 -13.62 -13.40
CA TYR A 31 -26.34 -14.04 -14.25
C TYR A 31 -25.63 -15.27 -13.68
N MET A 32 -25.31 -15.24 -12.39
CA MET A 32 -24.62 -16.33 -11.70
C MET A 32 -25.49 -17.55 -11.40
N ARG A 33 -26.81 -17.46 -11.61
CA ARG A 33 -27.81 -18.48 -11.20
C ARG A 33 -27.72 -18.84 -9.72
N TYR A 34 -27.45 -17.83 -8.89
CA TYR A 34 -27.39 -17.94 -7.43
C TYR A 34 -28.34 -16.96 -6.76
N SER A 35 -28.56 -17.13 -5.45
CA SER A 35 -29.29 -16.11 -4.68
C SER A 35 -28.41 -14.86 -4.46
N PRO A 36 -29.02 -13.66 -4.32
CA PRO A 36 -28.29 -12.43 -3.99
C PRO A 36 -27.41 -12.58 -2.75
N TYR A 37 -27.94 -13.23 -1.70
CA TYR A 37 -27.21 -13.54 -0.48
C TYR A 37 -25.98 -14.40 -0.77
N TYR A 38 -26.13 -15.48 -1.55
CA TYR A 38 -25.03 -16.38 -1.86
C TYR A 38 -23.93 -15.67 -2.67
N CYS A 39 -24.29 -14.84 -3.66
CA CYS A 39 -23.32 -14.00 -4.39
C CYS A 39 -22.53 -13.09 -3.44
N SER A 40 -23.21 -12.31 -2.59
CA SER A 40 -22.54 -11.39 -1.65
C SER A 40 -21.69 -12.14 -0.63
N PHE A 41 -22.23 -13.22 -0.06
CA PHE A 41 -21.53 -14.05 0.92
C PHE A 41 -20.28 -14.69 0.32
N LYS A 42 -20.39 -15.31 -0.86
CA LYS A 42 -19.28 -16.00 -1.52
C LYS A 42 -18.23 -15.03 -2.04
N PHE A 43 -18.64 -13.91 -2.64
CA PHE A 43 -17.71 -12.86 -3.04
C PHE A 43 -16.92 -12.35 -1.83
N HIS A 44 -17.59 -11.99 -0.73
CA HIS A 44 -16.91 -11.53 0.47
C HIS A 44 -16.06 -12.60 1.14
N GLN A 45 -16.53 -13.85 1.16
CA GLN A 45 -15.78 -14.98 1.71
C GLN A 45 -14.44 -15.19 0.99
N VAL A 46 -14.42 -15.01 -0.34
CA VAL A 46 -13.22 -15.24 -1.15
C VAL A 46 -12.36 -13.99 -1.27
N THR A 47 -12.94 -12.81 -1.49
CA THR A 47 -12.18 -11.55 -1.74
C THR A 47 -11.83 -10.78 -0.47
N GLY A 48 -12.45 -11.10 0.67
CA GLY A 48 -12.28 -10.36 1.91
C GLY A 48 -12.97 -8.99 1.95
N ILE A 49 -13.57 -8.53 0.84
CA ILE A 49 -14.25 -7.24 0.73
C ILE A 49 -15.69 -7.40 0.23
N SER A 50 -16.57 -6.45 0.52
CA SER A 50 -17.94 -6.51 0.00
C SER A 50 -17.98 -6.10 -1.48
N ILE A 51 -18.95 -6.63 -2.23
CA ILE A 51 -19.19 -6.24 -3.63
C ILE A 51 -19.34 -4.71 -3.74
N ARG A 52 -20.11 -4.11 -2.83
CA ARG A 52 -20.31 -2.65 -2.80
C ARG A 52 -19.00 -1.88 -2.63
N ARG A 53 -18.13 -2.31 -1.72
CA ARG A 53 -16.82 -1.67 -1.50
C ARG A 53 -15.90 -1.87 -2.69
N TYR A 54 -15.88 -3.07 -3.29
CA TYR A 54 -15.12 -3.37 -4.49
C TYR A 54 -15.52 -2.45 -5.65
N VAL A 55 -16.82 -2.37 -5.96
CA VAL A 55 -17.37 -1.51 -7.01
C VAL A 55 -17.01 -0.04 -6.76
N LEU A 56 -17.16 0.44 -5.52
CA LEU A 56 -16.80 1.81 -5.16
C LEU A 56 -15.33 2.11 -5.46
N LEU A 57 -14.41 1.26 -4.98
CA LEU A 57 -12.98 1.46 -5.16
C LEU A 57 -12.56 1.36 -6.63
N ARG A 58 -13.12 0.39 -7.38
CA ARG A 58 -12.87 0.25 -8.83
C ARG A 58 -13.38 1.46 -9.62
N LYS A 59 -14.63 1.90 -9.40
CA LYS A 59 -15.18 3.10 -10.03
C LYS A 59 -14.33 4.33 -9.71
N MET A 60 -13.96 4.53 -8.45
CA MET A 60 -13.15 5.67 -8.04
C MET A 60 -11.78 5.66 -8.69
N TYR A 61 -11.08 4.53 -8.68
CA TYR A 61 -9.77 4.43 -9.32
C TYR A 61 -9.86 4.63 -10.84
N LEU A 62 -10.79 3.99 -11.54
CA LEU A 62 -10.99 4.21 -12.98
C LEU A 62 -11.34 5.67 -13.30
N SER A 63 -12.11 6.33 -12.44
CA SER A 63 -12.41 7.76 -12.63
C SER A 63 -11.17 8.64 -12.58
N THR A 64 -10.11 8.23 -11.87
CA THR A 64 -8.85 8.97 -11.83
C THR A 64 -8.12 8.91 -13.18
N GLU A 65 -8.21 7.78 -13.88
CA GLU A 65 -7.66 7.64 -15.23
C GLU A 65 -8.40 8.56 -16.22
N ASP A 66 -9.72 8.65 -16.11
CA ASP A 66 -10.52 9.59 -16.90
C ASP A 66 -10.22 11.06 -16.55
N LEU A 67 -9.94 11.38 -15.28
CA LEU A 67 -9.53 12.72 -14.84
C LEU A 67 -8.14 13.11 -15.37
N LYS A 68 -7.20 12.16 -15.48
CA LYS A 68 -5.86 12.38 -16.04
C LYS A 68 -5.90 12.78 -17.52
N LEU A 69 -6.97 12.40 -18.25
CA LEU A 69 -7.23 12.80 -19.63
C LEU A 69 -7.89 14.19 -19.76
N ASP A 70 -7.79 15.01 -18.73
CA ASP A 70 -8.32 16.37 -18.63
C ASP A 70 -9.84 16.52 -18.85
N ARG A 71 -10.61 15.43 -18.71
CA ARG A 71 -12.07 15.47 -18.81
C ARG A 71 -12.71 16.37 -17.74
N LYS A 72 -13.89 16.92 -18.02
CA LYS A 72 -14.63 17.74 -17.04
C LYS A 72 -15.08 16.85 -15.87
N ILE A 73 -14.93 17.35 -14.65
CA ILE A 73 -15.25 16.59 -13.43
C ILE A 73 -16.72 16.17 -13.40
N ILE A 74 -17.64 17.04 -13.84
CA ILE A 74 -19.07 16.71 -13.92
C ILE A 74 -19.37 15.58 -14.91
N ASP A 75 -18.70 15.55 -16.07
CA ASP A 75 -18.89 14.49 -17.07
C ASP A 75 -18.38 13.15 -16.52
N VAL A 76 -17.21 13.16 -15.85
CA VAL A 76 -16.69 12.00 -15.15
C VAL A 76 -17.65 11.56 -14.04
N ALA A 77 -18.21 12.49 -13.26
CA ALA A 77 -19.17 12.15 -12.22
C ALA A 77 -20.37 11.36 -12.79
N PHE A 78 -20.95 11.84 -13.90
CA PHE A 78 -22.06 11.17 -14.56
C PHE A 78 -21.68 9.81 -15.15
N ASP A 79 -20.52 9.69 -15.80
CA ASP A 79 -20.01 8.43 -16.36
C ASP A 79 -19.82 7.31 -15.32
N TYR A 80 -19.58 7.68 -14.05
CA TYR A 80 -19.45 6.73 -12.94
C TYR A 80 -20.72 6.57 -12.10
N GLY A 81 -21.85 7.12 -12.57
CA GLY A 81 -23.17 6.96 -11.97
C GLY A 81 -23.45 7.86 -10.76
N TYR A 82 -22.78 9.02 -10.66
CA TYR A 82 -23.11 10.02 -9.65
C TYR A 82 -24.12 11.03 -10.19
N SER A 83 -25.15 11.34 -9.41
CA SER A 83 -26.19 12.31 -9.78
C SER A 83 -25.73 13.76 -9.74
N SER A 84 -24.57 14.06 -9.17
CA SER A 84 -23.99 15.40 -9.14
C SER A 84 -22.47 15.38 -8.94
N GLN A 85 -21.79 16.47 -9.32
CA GLN A 85 -20.36 16.65 -9.10
C GLN A 85 -20.01 16.66 -7.60
N GLU A 86 -20.87 17.19 -6.74
CA GLU A 86 -20.68 17.26 -5.30
C GLU A 86 -20.77 15.89 -4.65
N ALA A 87 -21.68 15.03 -5.11
CA ALA A 87 -21.76 13.64 -4.66
C ALA A 87 -20.49 12.87 -5.03
N TYR A 88 -20.03 13.01 -6.27
CA TYR A 88 -18.77 12.43 -6.73
C TYR A 88 -17.57 12.96 -5.94
N SER A 89 -17.46 14.28 -5.78
CA SER A 89 -16.31 14.90 -5.09
C SER A 89 -16.20 14.46 -3.63
N ARG A 90 -17.35 14.31 -2.92
CA ARG A 90 -17.37 13.75 -1.57
C ARG A 90 -16.91 12.30 -1.55
N ALA A 91 -17.40 11.48 -2.47
CA ALA A 91 -16.98 10.08 -2.55
C ALA A 91 -15.49 9.94 -2.90
N PHE A 92 -14.99 10.76 -3.83
CA PHE A 92 -13.60 10.82 -4.23
C PHE A 92 -12.70 11.24 -3.06
N LYS A 93 -13.06 12.31 -2.34
CA LYS A 93 -12.35 12.73 -1.12
C LYS A 93 -12.37 11.67 -0.03
N ASN A 94 -13.48 10.97 0.14
CA ASN A 94 -13.57 9.89 1.13
C ASN A 94 -12.69 8.68 0.77
N VAL A 95 -12.37 8.47 -0.51
CA VAL A 95 -11.50 7.35 -0.94
C VAL A 95 -10.03 7.76 -0.98
N PHE A 96 -9.71 8.95 -1.51
CA PHE A 96 -8.33 9.36 -1.77
C PHE A 96 -7.81 10.46 -0.84
N GLY A 97 -8.62 10.96 0.09
CA GLY A 97 -8.25 12.07 0.99
C GLY A 97 -8.23 13.45 0.34
N MET A 98 -8.31 13.54 -0.99
CA MET A 98 -8.21 14.80 -1.75
C MET A 98 -9.43 15.03 -2.67
N ASN A 99 -9.67 16.26 -3.13
CA ASN A 99 -10.73 16.52 -4.11
C ASN A 99 -10.28 16.20 -5.55
N PRO A 100 -11.22 15.88 -6.46
CA PRO A 100 -10.90 15.58 -7.85
C PRO A 100 -10.25 16.76 -8.61
N ARG A 101 -10.57 18.00 -8.24
CA ARG A 101 -9.93 19.20 -8.81
C ARG A 101 -8.44 19.26 -8.49
N ASP A 102 -8.09 19.04 -7.22
CA ASP A 102 -6.71 19.09 -6.73
C ASP A 102 -5.91 17.94 -7.35
N PHE A 103 -6.55 16.77 -7.51
CA PHE A 103 -5.96 15.63 -8.19
C PHE A 103 -5.60 15.96 -9.65
N LYS A 104 -6.51 16.59 -10.41
CA LYS A 104 -6.25 17.02 -11.78
C LYS A 104 -5.09 18.02 -11.88
N LEU A 105 -5.02 18.97 -10.94
CA LEU A 105 -4.02 20.03 -10.96
C LEU A 105 -2.62 19.52 -10.61
N ASN A 106 -2.53 18.73 -9.54
CA ASN A 106 -1.26 18.39 -8.92
C ASN A 106 -0.75 17.00 -9.32
N LYS A 107 -1.61 16.14 -9.90
CA LYS A 107 -1.30 14.75 -10.30
C LYS A 107 -0.61 13.94 -9.18
N MET A 108 -1.01 14.21 -7.93
CA MET A 108 -0.46 13.56 -6.75
C MET A 108 -0.66 12.04 -6.82
N PRO A 109 0.29 11.25 -6.27
CA PRO A 109 0.17 9.80 -6.26
C PRO A 109 -1.02 9.39 -5.41
N ILE A 110 -1.76 8.39 -5.87
CA ILE A 110 -2.91 7.79 -5.20
C ILE A 110 -2.73 6.27 -5.18
N GLN A 111 -3.27 5.59 -4.17
CA GLN A 111 -3.23 4.14 -4.13
C GLN A 111 -4.08 3.53 -5.26
N SER A 112 -3.46 2.68 -6.07
CA SER A 112 -4.13 1.97 -7.14
C SER A 112 -5.07 0.90 -6.62
N PHE A 113 -6.20 0.72 -7.31
CA PHE A 113 -7.14 -0.36 -7.01
C PHE A 113 -7.51 -1.09 -8.30
N VAL A 114 -6.72 -2.09 -8.68
CA VAL A 114 -6.86 -2.85 -9.93
C VAL A 114 -7.91 -3.96 -9.83
N LYS A 115 -8.30 -4.51 -10.98
CA LYS A 115 -9.21 -5.65 -11.06
C LYS A 115 -8.62 -6.86 -10.32
N LEU A 116 -9.42 -7.49 -9.45
CA LEU A 116 -9.03 -8.73 -8.79
C LEU A 116 -8.98 -9.89 -9.81
N ASN A 117 -7.95 -10.75 -9.72
CA ASN A 117 -7.78 -11.88 -10.63
C ASN A 117 -7.50 -13.21 -9.92
N ILE A 118 -8.51 -13.82 -9.32
CA ILE A 118 -8.42 -15.03 -8.47
C ILE A 118 -7.83 -16.25 -9.20
N ASN A 119 -7.79 -16.23 -10.54
CA ASN A 119 -7.28 -17.33 -11.34
C ASN A 119 -5.79 -17.20 -11.70
N LYS A 120 -5.11 -16.11 -11.32
CA LYS A 120 -3.69 -15.92 -11.66
C LYS A 120 -2.80 -16.75 -10.72
N GLU A 121 -2.51 -17.99 -11.10
CA GLU A 121 -1.38 -18.75 -10.55
C GLU A 121 -0.12 -18.32 -11.30
N GLY A 122 0.67 -17.40 -10.71
CA GLY A 122 1.92 -16.98 -11.34
C GLY A 122 2.76 -16.05 -10.49
N GLU A 123 4.02 -16.43 -10.29
CA GLU A 123 5.09 -15.64 -9.65
C GLU A 123 5.10 -14.19 -10.16
N PHE A 124 5.22 -13.23 -9.23
CA PHE A 124 5.55 -11.84 -9.52
C PHE A 124 6.92 -11.78 -10.23
N LYS A 125 6.95 -11.91 -11.55
CA LYS A 125 8.17 -11.69 -12.33
C LYS A 125 8.28 -10.22 -12.71
N MET A 126 9.04 -9.47 -11.91
CA MET A 126 9.12 -8.01 -11.95
C MET A 126 10.43 -7.46 -12.57
N ASN A 127 11.06 -8.18 -13.50
CA ASN A 127 12.50 -7.96 -13.75
C ASN A 127 12.88 -7.08 -14.96
N PHE A 128 11.99 -6.80 -15.93
CA PHE A 128 12.38 -6.05 -17.16
C PHE A 128 11.81 -4.62 -17.21
N SER A 129 10.70 -4.33 -16.54
CA SER A 129 10.04 -3.00 -16.57
C SER A 129 10.87 -1.94 -15.83
N ARG A 130 11.57 -2.33 -14.77
CA ARG A 130 12.23 -1.40 -13.82
C ARG A 130 13.38 -0.61 -14.44
N LYS A 131 14.26 -1.28 -15.18
CA LYS A 131 15.44 -0.64 -15.78
C LYS A 131 15.05 0.44 -16.80
N LEU A 132 14.03 0.15 -17.62
CA LEU A 132 13.52 1.10 -18.60
C LEU A 132 12.88 2.33 -17.95
N GLU A 133 12.09 2.15 -16.89
CA GLU A 133 11.49 3.26 -16.13
C GLU A 133 12.57 4.11 -15.44
N VAL A 134 13.59 3.49 -14.83
CA VAL A 134 14.70 4.25 -14.23
C VAL A 134 15.53 4.99 -15.28
N GLU A 135 15.75 4.41 -16.46
CA GLU A 135 16.39 5.10 -17.59
C GLU A 135 15.57 6.31 -18.08
N GLN A 136 14.25 6.21 -18.08
CA GLN A 136 13.36 7.33 -18.39
C GLN A 136 13.45 8.43 -17.32
N LEU A 137 13.42 8.07 -16.03
CA LEU A 137 13.64 9.01 -14.93
C LEU A 137 14.99 9.71 -15.03
N ARG A 138 16.05 8.95 -15.36
CA ARG A 138 17.39 9.49 -15.58
C ARG A 138 17.44 10.53 -16.70
N SER A 139 16.73 10.26 -17.78
CA SER A 139 16.64 11.18 -18.92
C SER A 139 15.85 12.45 -18.57
N ALA A 140 14.85 12.33 -17.70
CA ALA A 140 14.03 13.46 -17.27
C ALA A 140 14.70 14.33 -16.19
N MET A 141 15.51 13.75 -15.29
CA MET A 141 15.98 14.42 -14.07
C MET A 141 17.41 14.01 -13.69
N SER A 142 18.39 14.55 -14.40
CA SER A 142 19.81 14.24 -14.18
C SER A 142 20.33 14.63 -12.80
N GLU A 143 19.73 15.63 -12.13
CA GLU A 143 20.12 16.09 -10.79
C GLU A 143 19.97 15.01 -9.71
N LEU A 144 19.10 14.01 -9.92
CA LEU A 144 18.85 12.92 -8.98
C LEU A 144 19.91 11.81 -9.02
N PHE A 145 20.89 11.92 -9.90
CA PHE A 145 21.94 10.93 -10.15
C PHE A 145 23.32 11.46 -9.73
N GLU A 146 23.35 12.55 -8.97
CA GLU A 146 24.57 13.19 -8.46
C GLU A 146 25.04 12.56 -7.14
N ASN A 147 26.30 12.82 -6.76
CA ASN A 147 26.93 12.28 -5.54
C ASN A 147 26.32 12.81 -4.22
N ASP A 148 25.44 13.81 -4.29
CA ASP A 148 24.82 14.49 -3.13
C ASP A 148 23.34 14.09 -2.95
N VAL A 149 23.01 12.88 -3.39
CA VAL A 149 21.67 12.28 -3.34
C VAL A 149 21.70 11.00 -2.51
N LEU A 150 20.75 10.85 -1.59
CA LEU A 150 20.49 9.60 -0.88
C LEU A 150 19.18 8.96 -1.34
N ASN A 151 19.25 7.73 -1.83
CA ASN A 151 18.10 6.90 -2.18
C ASN A 151 17.74 5.97 -1.02
N ILE A 152 16.59 6.22 -0.38
CA ILE A 152 16.05 5.33 0.66
C ILE A 152 15.07 4.36 0.00
N LEU A 153 15.35 3.07 0.13
CA LEU A 153 14.64 1.99 -0.54
C LEU A 153 13.87 1.15 0.48
N ASN A 154 12.60 0.86 0.22
CA ASN A 154 11.81 0.03 1.12
C ASN A 154 12.23 -1.45 1.02
N GLY A 155 13.06 -1.89 1.97
CA GLY A 155 13.52 -3.28 2.09
C GLY A 155 14.82 -3.63 1.35
N GLN A 156 15.45 -4.72 1.81
CA GLN A 156 16.78 -5.16 1.37
C GLN A 156 16.83 -5.58 -0.09
N MET A 157 15.80 -6.28 -0.58
CA MET A 157 15.79 -6.81 -1.95
C MET A 157 15.86 -5.71 -3.00
N MET A 158 15.08 -4.63 -2.81
CA MET A 158 15.13 -3.46 -3.69
C MET A 158 16.49 -2.78 -3.63
N TYR A 159 17.07 -2.68 -2.43
CA TYR A 159 18.41 -2.13 -2.24
C TYR A 159 19.50 -2.89 -3.00
N GLU A 160 19.52 -4.22 -2.88
CA GLU A 160 20.52 -5.02 -3.59
C GLU A 160 20.41 -4.86 -5.11
N GLU A 161 19.18 -4.82 -5.63
CA GLU A 161 18.94 -4.59 -7.06
C GLU A 161 19.43 -3.22 -7.52
N PHE A 162 19.00 -2.15 -6.85
CA PHE A 162 19.39 -0.78 -7.18
C PHE A 162 20.89 -0.57 -7.12
N LYS A 163 21.54 -1.13 -6.10
CA LYS A 163 22.99 -1.03 -5.90
C LYS A 163 23.76 -1.85 -6.93
N THR A 164 23.33 -3.08 -7.22
CA THR A 164 24.01 -3.99 -8.16
C THR A 164 23.93 -3.45 -9.58
N GLU A 165 22.75 -3.00 -10.01
CA GLU A 165 22.53 -2.46 -11.34
C GLU A 165 22.93 -0.98 -11.47
N LYS A 166 23.36 -0.34 -10.36
CA LYS A 166 23.64 1.09 -10.27
C LYS A 166 22.52 1.95 -10.86
N LEU A 167 21.28 1.63 -10.50
CA LEU A 167 20.09 2.23 -11.10
C LEU A 167 20.06 3.75 -10.94
N MET A 168 20.60 4.29 -9.85
CA MET A 168 20.71 5.73 -9.59
C MET A 168 22.14 6.27 -9.72
N GLY A 169 22.97 5.65 -10.56
CA GLY A 169 24.34 6.09 -10.79
C GLY A 169 25.21 5.99 -9.53
N ASP A 170 26.00 7.03 -9.28
CA ASP A 170 26.98 7.11 -8.18
C ASP A 170 26.41 7.71 -6.88
N SER A 171 25.08 7.93 -6.83
CA SER A 171 24.38 8.35 -5.60
C SER A 171 24.47 7.29 -4.49
N ASP A 172 24.19 7.72 -3.25
CA ASP A 172 24.17 6.82 -2.11
C ASP A 172 22.80 6.10 -1.99
N TYR A 173 22.81 4.88 -1.46
CA TYR A 173 21.62 4.04 -1.26
C TYR A 173 21.56 3.55 0.19
N ALA A 174 20.36 3.47 0.76
CA ALA A 174 20.12 2.89 2.08
C ALA A 174 18.80 2.09 2.09
N PRO A 175 18.79 0.83 2.58
CA PRO A 175 17.56 0.09 2.77
C PRO A 175 16.89 0.48 4.09
N PHE A 176 15.58 0.72 4.08
CA PHE A 176 14.79 0.77 5.29
C PHE A 176 14.13 -0.60 5.55
N ASN A 177 14.70 -1.36 6.49
CA ASN A 177 14.38 -2.76 6.76
C ASN A 177 13.47 -2.96 7.98
N GLU A 178 12.46 -2.11 8.13
CA GLU A 178 11.52 -2.13 9.25
C GLU A 178 10.12 -2.56 8.78
N ALA A 179 9.31 -3.09 9.69
CA ALA A 179 7.90 -3.38 9.50
C ALA A 179 7.05 -2.53 10.44
N MET A 180 6.85 -1.25 10.11
CA MET A 180 6.13 -0.30 10.97
C MET A 180 4.64 -0.62 11.17
N CYS A 181 4.09 -1.50 10.32
CA CYS A 181 2.72 -1.98 10.43
C CYS A 181 2.50 -2.98 11.59
N VAL A 182 3.56 -3.46 12.24
CA VAL A 182 3.49 -4.36 13.40
C VAL A 182 4.25 -3.76 14.58
N ASN A 183 3.86 -4.17 15.79
CA ASN A 183 4.45 -3.76 17.05
C ASN A 183 4.31 -2.25 17.38
N PRO A 184 4.40 -1.85 18.66
CA PRO A 184 4.33 -0.44 19.06
C PRO A 184 5.51 0.40 18.55
N ALA A 185 5.33 1.71 18.43
CA ALA A 185 6.37 2.68 18.14
C ALA A 185 6.29 3.86 19.12
N THR A 186 7.39 4.61 19.26
CA THR A 186 7.47 5.81 20.09
C THR A 186 7.41 7.08 19.23
N THR A 187 7.21 8.24 19.87
CA THR A 187 7.04 9.53 19.19
C THR A 187 8.32 10.00 18.48
N GLN A 188 9.47 9.88 19.13
CA GLN A 188 10.76 10.27 18.56
C GLN A 188 11.28 9.13 17.69
N VAL A 189 11.47 9.39 16.39
CA VAL A 189 11.87 8.33 15.46
C VAL A 189 13.39 8.12 15.54
N PHE A 190 13.80 6.86 15.66
CA PHE A 190 15.21 6.41 15.76
C PHE A 190 15.99 6.84 17.01
N ASP A 191 15.32 7.32 18.06
CA ASP A 191 15.97 7.49 19.36
C ASP A 191 16.15 6.16 20.12
N GLU A 192 16.82 6.19 21.27
CA GLU A 192 17.09 4.98 22.06
C GLU A 192 15.79 4.26 22.47
N ASP A 193 14.75 5.01 22.84
CA ASP A 193 13.46 4.46 23.25
C ASP A 193 12.72 3.84 22.06
N PHE A 194 12.79 4.43 20.87
CA PHE A 194 12.28 3.83 19.64
C PHE A 194 12.97 2.50 19.37
N ILE A 195 14.30 2.50 19.32
CA ILE A 195 15.11 1.32 19.01
C ILE A 195 14.78 0.19 20.00
N LYS A 196 14.74 0.48 21.30
CA LYS A 196 14.40 -0.49 22.33
C LYS A 196 12.98 -1.04 22.16
N THR A 197 12.00 -0.15 21.97
CA THR A 197 10.58 -0.52 21.78
C THR A 197 10.40 -1.43 20.57
N ARG A 198 11.01 -1.08 19.44
CA ARG A 198 10.93 -1.85 18.20
C ARG A 198 11.65 -3.20 18.31
N ALA A 199 12.84 -3.23 18.91
CA ALA A 199 13.59 -4.46 19.15
C ALA A 199 12.79 -5.45 20.00
N GLU A 200 12.21 -4.98 21.11
CA GLU A 200 11.36 -5.77 22.00
C GLU A 200 10.14 -6.33 21.25
N GLY A 201 9.43 -5.48 20.49
CA GLY A 201 8.27 -5.90 19.70
C GLY A 201 8.58 -7.01 18.69
N HIS A 202 9.75 -6.96 18.06
CA HIS A 202 10.21 -7.99 17.13
C HIS A 202 10.82 -9.23 17.80
N ASN A 203 10.79 -9.31 19.14
CA ASN A 203 11.48 -10.35 19.91
C ASN A 203 12.98 -10.46 19.54
N SER A 204 13.62 -9.32 19.31
CA SER A 204 15.02 -9.18 18.89
C SER A 204 15.84 -8.48 19.98
N SER A 205 17.14 -8.72 20.03
CA SER A 205 18.03 -7.87 20.84
C SER A 205 18.16 -6.49 20.20
N VAL A 206 18.43 -5.47 21.02
CA VAL A 206 18.74 -4.12 20.54
C VAL A 206 19.89 -4.15 19.52
N GLU A 207 20.96 -4.89 19.81
CA GLU A 207 22.10 -5.02 18.89
C GLU A 207 21.70 -5.62 17.53
N SER A 208 20.92 -6.69 17.52
CA SER A 208 20.47 -7.32 16.27
C SER A 208 19.50 -6.43 15.49
N TYR A 209 18.67 -5.65 16.20
CA TYR A 209 17.76 -4.69 15.60
C TYR A 209 18.54 -3.54 14.96
N THR A 210 19.49 -2.95 15.70
CA THR A 210 20.38 -1.87 15.24
C THR A 210 21.12 -2.29 13.96
N LYS A 211 21.75 -3.47 13.95
CA LYS A 211 22.44 -4.01 12.76
C LYS A 211 21.56 -4.16 11.53
N LYS A 212 20.27 -4.47 11.73
CA LYS A 212 19.33 -4.72 10.65
C LYS A 212 18.67 -3.45 10.11
N VAL A 213 18.35 -2.50 11.00
CA VAL A 213 17.49 -1.35 10.69
C VAL A 213 18.23 -0.02 10.75
N ILE A 214 19.08 0.17 11.76
CA ILE A 214 19.71 1.47 12.06
C ILE A 214 21.04 1.62 11.34
N ASP A 215 21.93 0.63 11.43
CA ASP A 215 23.24 0.66 10.77
C ASP A 215 23.15 0.88 9.25
N PRO A 216 22.21 0.25 8.50
CA PRO A 216 22.07 0.53 7.07
C PRO A 216 21.65 1.97 6.75
N LEU A 217 21.07 2.69 7.72
CA LEU A 217 20.67 4.09 7.60
C LEU A 217 21.77 5.06 8.11
N GLU A 218 22.95 4.60 8.52
CA GLU A 218 24.03 5.46 9.06
C GLU A 218 24.25 6.74 8.25
N LYS A 219 24.25 6.63 6.92
CA LYS A 219 24.43 7.75 6.00
C LYS A 219 23.35 8.83 6.14
N LEU A 220 22.10 8.45 6.41
CA LEU A 220 20.99 9.38 6.67
C LEU A 220 21.26 10.25 7.89
N PHE A 221 21.94 9.71 8.90
CA PHE A 221 22.19 10.38 10.18
C PHE A 221 23.47 11.22 10.16
N THR A 222 24.44 10.87 9.31
CA THR A 222 25.81 11.41 9.38
C THR A 222 26.16 12.37 8.25
N LYS A 223 25.46 12.30 7.11
CA LYS A 223 25.73 13.15 5.95
C LYS A 223 24.58 14.12 5.69
N ASN A 224 24.92 15.35 5.31
CA ASN A 224 23.96 16.36 4.88
C ASN A 224 23.78 16.28 3.36
N TYR A 225 22.76 15.55 2.92
CA TYR A 225 22.42 15.47 1.49
C TYR A 225 21.60 16.67 1.06
N LYS A 226 21.85 17.21 -0.14
CA LYS A 226 20.96 18.21 -0.76
C LYS A 226 19.62 17.63 -1.17
N CYS A 227 19.57 16.32 -1.45
CA CYS A 227 18.39 15.65 -1.93
C CYS A 227 18.25 14.24 -1.35
N ILE A 228 17.05 13.88 -0.91
CA ILE A 228 16.67 12.53 -0.52
C ILE A 228 15.57 12.04 -1.46
N VAL A 229 15.76 10.86 -2.04
CA VAL A 229 14.80 10.20 -2.93
C VAL A 229 14.27 8.95 -2.24
N LEU A 230 12.96 8.90 -2.03
CA LEU A 230 12.24 7.85 -1.31
C LEU A 230 11.58 6.90 -2.33
N TRP A 231 11.88 5.61 -2.26
CA TRP A 231 11.30 4.60 -3.16
C TRP A 231 10.38 3.67 -2.38
N PHE A 232 9.08 3.95 -2.48
CA PHE A 232 8.05 3.26 -1.70
C PHE A 232 6.85 2.92 -2.57
N GLY A 233 6.41 1.66 -2.49
CA GLY A 233 5.22 1.17 -3.17
C GLY A 233 3.93 1.77 -2.59
N GLU A 234 2.81 1.55 -3.27
CA GLU A 234 1.50 2.12 -2.88
C GLU A 234 0.77 1.35 -1.77
N ASP A 235 1.26 0.16 -1.39
CA ASP A 235 0.64 -0.68 -0.37
C ASP A 235 0.80 -0.14 1.05
N MET A 236 -0.02 -0.66 1.97
CA MET A 236 -0.04 -0.22 3.37
C MET A 236 1.33 -0.35 4.06
N PHE A 237 2.04 -1.46 3.86
CA PHE A 237 3.34 -1.68 4.49
C PHE A 237 4.34 -0.59 4.07
N CYS A 238 4.47 -0.34 2.77
CA CYS A 238 5.32 0.70 2.23
C CYS A 238 4.94 2.08 2.76
N GLN A 239 3.64 2.40 2.79
CA GLN A 239 3.17 3.72 3.22
C GLN A 239 3.37 3.97 4.72
N MET A 240 3.28 2.96 5.59
CA MET A 240 3.59 3.11 7.02
C MET A 240 5.09 3.36 7.23
N ASN A 241 5.94 2.67 6.46
CA ASN A 241 7.37 2.92 6.49
C ASN A 241 7.75 4.31 5.95
N LEU A 242 7.09 4.75 4.87
CA LEU A 242 7.27 6.09 4.31
C LEU A 242 6.91 7.18 5.33
N LEU A 243 5.77 7.04 6.02
CA LEU A 243 5.34 7.97 7.06
C LEU A 243 6.38 8.10 8.17
N THR A 244 7.02 7.00 8.57
CA THR A 244 8.11 7.01 9.57
C THR A 244 9.34 7.77 9.10
N ILE A 245 9.78 7.57 7.85
CA ILE A 245 10.92 8.30 7.31
C ILE A 245 10.62 9.80 7.19
N LEU A 246 9.43 10.18 6.69
CA LEU A 246 9.05 11.58 6.59
C LEU A 246 8.93 12.26 7.95
N SER A 247 8.37 11.55 8.95
CA SER A 247 8.34 11.99 10.34
C SER A 247 9.74 12.21 10.92
N TYR A 248 10.69 11.32 10.61
CA TYR A 248 12.09 11.48 11.02
C TYR A 248 12.73 12.71 10.36
N LEU A 249 12.56 12.89 9.05
CA LEU A 249 13.12 14.04 8.32
C LEU A 249 12.59 15.37 8.85
N GLU A 250 11.32 15.42 9.23
CA GLU A 250 10.71 16.59 9.86
C GLU A 250 11.29 16.83 11.26
N GLN A 251 11.44 15.78 12.07
CA GLN A 251 12.05 15.87 13.42
C GLN A 251 13.53 16.26 13.40
N SER A 252 14.27 15.89 12.35
CA SER A 252 15.68 16.22 12.18
C SER A 252 15.91 17.59 11.54
N TYR A 253 14.84 18.32 11.21
CA TYR A 253 14.88 19.62 10.53
C TYR A 253 15.63 19.53 9.18
N TYR A 254 15.39 18.47 8.41
CA TYR A 254 16.01 18.31 7.09
C TYR A 254 15.57 19.43 6.13
N GLU A 255 16.54 20.21 5.63
CA GLU A 255 16.30 21.38 4.77
C GLU A 255 16.45 21.08 3.26
N GLY A 256 16.90 19.89 2.90
CA GLY A 256 17.08 19.50 1.50
C GLY A 256 15.78 19.13 0.80
N LYS A 257 15.86 18.86 -0.50
CA LYS A 257 14.69 18.40 -1.28
C LYS A 257 14.37 16.95 -0.96
N VAL A 258 13.09 16.63 -0.88
CA VAL A 258 12.61 15.25 -0.73
C VAL A 258 11.76 14.90 -1.93
N TYR A 259 12.09 13.83 -2.64
CA TYR A 259 11.26 13.30 -3.74
C TYR A 259 10.75 11.92 -3.38
N LEU A 260 9.47 11.67 -3.62
CA LEU A 260 8.86 10.34 -3.55
C LEU A 260 8.74 9.76 -4.96
N ASN A 261 9.35 8.61 -5.17
CA ASN A 261 9.10 7.72 -6.30
C ASN A 261 8.10 6.66 -5.86
N SER A 262 6.83 6.89 -6.18
CA SER A 262 5.73 5.95 -5.91
C SER A 262 5.51 5.04 -7.11
N PHE A 263 5.32 3.75 -6.88
CA PHE A 263 5.11 2.78 -7.94
C PHE A 263 4.22 1.62 -7.49
N ARG A 264 3.59 0.97 -8.47
CA ARG A 264 2.87 -0.28 -8.27
C ARG A 264 3.80 -1.46 -8.51
N GLU A 265 3.80 -2.47 -7.65
CA GLU A 265 4.72 -3.61 -7.73
C GLU A 265 4.51 -4.53 -8.94
N ASP A 266 3.42 -4.48 -9.66
CA ASP A 266 3.21 -5.34 -10.84
C ASP A 266 3.63 -4.67 -12.16
N GLU A 267 3.53 -3.35 -12.26
CA GLU A 267 3.90 -2.58 -13.47
C GLU A 267 5.23 -1.83 -13.31
N PHE A 268 5.60 -1.47 -12.08
CA PHE A 268 6.71 -0.58 -11.73
C PHE A 268 6.71 0.76 -12.50
N LYS A 269 5.53 1.28 -12.82
CA LYS A 269 5.42 2.62 -13.39
C LYS A 269 5.67 3.65 -12.28
N VAL A 270 6.72 4.45 -12.41
CA VAL A 270 7.12 5.37 -11.33
C VAL A 270 6.45 6.72 -11.53
N SER A 271 5.76 7.18 -10.49
CA SER A 271 5.28 8.55 -10.35
C SER A 271 6.15 9.28 -9.34
N GLN A 272 6.90 10.28 -9.81
CA GLN A 272 7.70 11.12 -8.93
C GLN A 272 6.91 12.32 -8.43
N THR A 273 7.12 12.70 -7.18
CA THR A 273 6.51 13.89 -6.57
C THR A 273 7.47 14.51 -5.56
N GLU A 274 7.69 15.82 -5.63
CA GLU A 274 8.42 16.56 -4.59
C GLU A 274 7.54 16.68 -3.35
N ILE A 275 8.10 16.33 -2.19
CA ILE A 275 7.42 16.31 -0.90
C ILE A 275 7.86 17.52 -0.09
N LYS A 276 6.88 18.29 0.38
CA LYS A 276 7.11 19.29 1.43
C LYS A 276 6.93 18.65 2.78
N LEU A 277 7.94 18.74 3.65
CA LEU A 277 7.92 18.19 5.00
C LEU A 277 7.06 19.06 5.92
N GLU A 278 5.75 18.81 5.90
CA GLU A 278 4.78 19.52 6.72
C GLU A 278 3.76 18.50 7.28
N ASN A 279 3.60 18.51 8.61
CA ASN A 279 2.63 17.70 9.37
C ASN A 279 2.91 16.19 9.47
N TYR A 280 4.03 15.67 8.95
CA TYR A 280 4.30 14.23 9.00
C TYR A 280 4.64 13.74 10.39
N HIS A 281 5.25 14.57 11.26
CA HIS A 281 5.45 14.19 12.65
C HIS A 281 4.12 14.05 13.39
N SER A 282 3.19 14.99 13.17
CA SER A 282 1.84 14.93 13.75
C SER A 282 1.06 13.71 13.23
N ALA A 283 1.06 13.48 11.91
CA ALA A 283 0.42 12.32 11.31
C ALA A 283 1.01 11.00 11.82
N TYR A 284 2.33 10.91 11.94
CA TYR A 284 3.02 9.75 12.50
C TYR A 284 2.57 9.46 13.94
N LYS A 285 2.49 10.49 14.78
CA LYS A 285 2.05 10.34 16.17
C LYS A 285 0.60 9.85 16.25
N GLU A 286 -0.29 10.46 15.47
CA GLU A 286 -1.70 10.04 15.42
C GLU A 286 -1.83 8.60 14.92
N VAL A 287 -1.16 8.25 13.82
CA VAL A 287 -1.33 6.96 13.15
C VAL A 287 -0.54 5.84 13.82
N LEU A 288 0.79 5.96 13.92
CA LEU A 288 1.68 4.86 14.29
C LEU A 288 1.92 4.74 15.80
N VAL A 289 1.66 5.80 16.57
CA VAL A 289 1.80 5.78 18.03
C VAL A 289 0.43 5.64 18.70
N ASN A 290 -0.55 6.44 18.29
CA ASN A 290 -1.88 6.45 18.91
C ASN A 290 -2.89 5.52 18.22
N HIS A 291 -2.61 5.02 17.02
CA HIS A 291 -3.52 4.19 16.22
C HIS A 291 -4.85 4.88 15.90
N GLU A 292 -4.78 6.16 15.55
CA GLU A 292 -5.91 7.00 15.16
C GLU A 292 -5.81 7.42 13.69
N LYS A 293 -6.95 7.78 13.10
CA LYS A 293 -6.93 8.44 11.79
C LYS A 293 -6.26 9.80 11.93
N THR A 294 -5.45 10.17 10.95
CA THR A 294 -4.81 11.48 10.99
C THR A 294 -5.82 12.61 10.78
N SER A 295 -5.64 13.70 11.50
CA SER A 295 -6.42 14.93 11.37
C SER A 295 -5.79 15.95 10.41
N VAL A 296 -4.52 15.74 10.05
CA VAL A 296 -3.73 16.63 9.20
C VAL A 296 -3.71 16.17 7.75
N GLU A 297 -3.36 17.10 6.84
CA GLU A 297 -3.19 16.77 5.42
C GLU A 297 -1.88 16.02 5.21
N ILE A 298 -1.95 14.96 4.41
CA ILE A 298 -0.83 14.07 4.05
C ILE A 298 -0.97 13.66 2.58
N LEU A 299 -0.01 12.91 2.06
CA LEU A 299 -0.07 12.41 0.70
C LEU A 299 -1.33 11.55 0.43
N PRO A 300 -2.05 11.79 -0.67
CA PRO A 300 -3.26 11.02 -1.02
C PRO A 300 -3.05 9.50 -1.09
N VAL A 301 -1.87 9.04 -1.52
CA VAL A 301 -1.49 7.61 -1.54
C VAL A 301 -1.51 6.95 -0.15
N MET A 302 -1.24 7.71 0.92
CA MET A 302 -1.25 7.19 2.30
C MET A 302 -2.67 7.03 2.84
N TYR A 303 -3.67 7.72 2.30
CA TYR A 303 -4.99 7.82 2.93
C TYR A 303 -5.67 6.44 3.07
N GLN A 304 -5.68 5.65 1.99
CA GLN A 304 -6.23 4.30 2.02
C GLN A 304 -5.34 3.32 2.80
N ALA A 305 -4.01 3.52 2.74
CA ALA A 305 -3.06 2.72 3.50
C ALA A 305 -3.27 2.87 5.02
N ILE A 306 -3.50 4.08 5.52
CA ILE A 306 -3.79 4.32 6.94
C ILE A 306 -5.10 3.65 7.35
N ASP A 307 -6.14 3.78 6.55
CA ASP A 307 -7.42 3.09 6.81
C ASP A 307 -7.25 1.57 6.87
N LEU A 308 -6.43 1.01 5.98
CA LEU A 308 -6.11 -0.41 5.96
C LEU A 308 -5.26 -0.83 7.17
N TYR A 309 -4.29 0.00 7.56
CA TYR A 309 -3.46 -0.23 8.75
C TYR A 309 -4.31 -0.30 10.02
N LEU A 310 -5.17 0.70 10.24
CA LEU A 310 -6.07 0.73 11.39
C LEU A 310 -7.07 -0.44 11.39
N GLU A 311 -7.53 -0.87 10.22
CA GLU A 311 -8.34 -2.09 10.09
C GLU A 311 -7.54 -3.34 10.47
N MET A 312 -6.27 -3.44 10.04
CA MET A 312 -5.40 -4.58 10.31
C MET A 312 -5.00 -4.71 11.78
N LEU A 313 -5.06 -3.64 12.57
CA LEU A 313 -4.85 -3.68 14.02
C LEU A 313 -5.99 -4.38 14.78
N LYS A 314 -7.19 -4.49 14.19
CA LYS A 314 -8.33 -5.14 14.84
C LYS A 314 -8.14 -6.65 14.96
N GLU A 315 -8.58 -7.24 16.06
CA GLU A 315 -8.49 -8.69 16.29
C GLU A 315 -9.29 -9.52 15.30
N ASP A 316 -10.33 -8.95 14.69
CA ASP A 316 -11.22 -9.62 13.74
C ASP A 316 -11.09 -9.04 12.33
N ASN A 317 -9.93 -8.52 11.96
CA ASN A 317 -9.70 -7.95 10.62
C ASN A 317 -9.94 -8.98 9.49
N THR A 318 -10.05 -8.48 8.26
CA THR A 318 -10.41 -9.28 7.07
C THR A 318 -9.45 -10.46 6.83
N VAL A 319 -8.15 -10.25 7.03
CA VAL A 319 -7.10 -11.28 6.88
C VAL A 319 -7.27 -12.36 7.94
N MET A 320 -7.46 -11.98 9.22
CA MET A 320 -7.67 -12.94 10.29
C MET A 320 -8.96 -13.75 10.10
N LYS A 321 -10.04 -13.11 9.63
CA LYS A 321 -11.29 -13.78 9.25
C LYS A 321 -11.05 -14.76 8.09
N PHE A 322 -10.26 -14.38 7.09
CA PHE A 322 -9.94 -15.24 5.96
C PHE A 322 -9.15 -16.48 6.40
N ILE A 323 -8.05 -16.30 7.14
CA ILE A 323 -7.24 -17.41 7.67
C ILE A 323 -8.11 -18.32 8.54
N SER A 324 -8.96 -17.74 9.39
CA SER A 324 -9.83 -18.50 10.29
C SER A 324 -10.87 -19.35 9.56
N LYS A 325 -11.32 -18.94 8.38
CA LYS A 325 -12.28 -19.70 7.55
C LYS A 325 -11.61 -20.76 6.67
N ASN A 326 -10.29 -20.71 6.51
CA ASN A 326 -9.52 -21.58 5.63
C ASN A 326 -8.42 -22.34 6.39
N LYS A 327 -8.69 -22.71 7.66
CA LYS A 327 -7.70 -23.35 8.55
C LYS A 327 -7.21 -24.71 8.06
N ASP A 328 -8.03 -25.40 7.26
CA ASP A 328 -7.74 -26.71 6.70
C ASP A 328 -6.68 -26.65 5.60
N LEU A 329 -6.39 -25.45 5.06
CA LEU A 329 -5.34 -25.27 4.07
C LEU A 329 -3.95 -25.32 4.72
N SER A 330 -2.98 -25.81 3.94
CA SER A 330 -1.57 -25.72 4.30
C SER A 330 -1.14 -24.25 4.41
N THR A 331 -0.07 -24.00 5.17
CA THR A 331 0.48 -22.63 5.30
C THR A 331 0.87 -22.06 3.93
N GLN A 332 1.43 -22.88 3.04
CA GLN A 332 1.80 -22.44 1.69
C GLN A 332 0.58 -22.03 0.85
N GLU A 333 -0.49 -22.82 0.88
CA GLU A 333 -1.72 -22.48 0.17
C GLU A 333 -2.38 -21.21 0.71
N LEU A 334 -2.32 -21.00 2.04
CA LEU A 334 -2.78 -19.75 2.65
C LEU A 334 -1.96 -18.56 2.19
N LEU A 335 -0.63 -18.66 2.19
CA LEU A 335 0.27 -17.59 1.73
C LEU A 335 -0.04 -17.19 0.29
N THR A 336 -0.09 -18.14 -0.64
CA THR A 336 -0.44 -17.87 -2.05
C THR A 336 -1.78 -17.14 -2.16
N LYS A 337 -2.79 -17.55 -1.40
CA LYS A 337 -4.11 -16.88 -1.41
C LYS A 337 -4.06 -15.49 -0.79
N LEU A 338 -3.31 -15.30 0.29
CA LEU A 338 -3.21 -14.03 1.00
C LEU A 338 -2.56 -12.95 0.14
N PHE A 339 -1.43 -13.25 -0.52
CA PHE A 339 -0.79 -12.33 -1.46
C PHE A 339 -1.71 -11.92 -2.60
N HIS A 340 -2.49 -12.87 -3.09
CA HIS A 340 -3.38 -12.65 -4.21
C HIS A 340 -4.62 -11.82 -3.85
N LEU A 341 -5.19 -12.07 -2.67
CA LEU A 341 -6.46 -11.46 -2.24
C LEU A 341 -6.27 -10.13 -1.53
N PHE A 342 -5.11 -9.92 -0.90
CA PHE A 342 -4.80 -8.72 -0.13
C PHE A 342 -3.51 -8.03 -0.62
N PRO A 343 -3.37 -7.73 -1.93
CA PRO A 343 -2.14 -7.18 -2.48
C PRO A 343 -1.81 -5.79 -1.92
N THR A 344 -2.82 -5.02 -1.49
CA THR A 344 -2.64 -3.67 -0.94
C THR A 344 -2.12 -3.66 0.50
N ILE A 345 -1.97 -4.82 1.16
CA ILE A 345 -1.41 -4.89 2.52
C ILE A 345 0.11 -4.78 2.50
N GLY A 346 0.78 -5.38 1.51
CA GLY A 346 2.25 -5.37 1.42
C GLY A 346 2.97 -6.21 2.48
N TYR A 347 2.27 -7.09 3.20
CA TYR A 347 2.92 -8.04 4.12
C TYR A 347 3.74 -9.06 3.35
N GLY A 348 4.91 -9.40 3.87
CA GLY A 348 5.72 -10.53 3.41
C GLY A 348 5.33 -11.85 4.07
N ASP A 349 6.04 -12.91 3.70
CA ASP A 349 5.81 -14.28 4.21
C ASP A 349 5.84 -14.33 5.74
N SER A 350 6.83 -13.68 6.36
CA SER A 350 7.02 -13.73 7.81
C SER A 350 5.81 -13.17 8.58
N GLN A 351 5.28 -12.01 8.16
CA GLN A 351 4.12 -11.40 8.81
C GLN A 351 2.86 -12.26 8.64
N TYR A 352 2.62 -12.79 7.44
CA TYR A 352 1.48 -13.68 7.23
C TYR A 352 1.63 -15.01 7.99
N ILE A 353 2.82 -15.60 8.04
CA ILE A 353 3.09 -16.81 8.82
C ILE A 353 2.81 -16.57 10.31
N GLU A 354 3.20 -15.42 10.85
CA GLU A 354 2.91 -15.07 12.25
C GLU A 354 1.40 -15.01 12.52
N LEU A 355 0.63 -14.35 11.64
CA LEU A 355 -0.83 -14.31 11.72
C LEU A 355 -1.45 -15.72 11.64
N ILE A 356 -0.97 -16.54 10.70
CA ILE A 356 -1.42 -17.94 10.53
C ILE A 356 -1.16 -18.74 11.81
N ASN A 357 0.05 -18.63 12.37
CA ASN A 357 0.44 -19.34 13.59
C ASN A 357 -0.37 -18.87 14.80
N LYS A 358 -0.62 -17.57 14.94
CA LYS A 358 -1.47 -17.00 16.00
C LYS A 358 -2.88 -17.59 15.96
N ILE A 359 -3.47 -17.72 14.77
CA ILE A 359 -4.82 -18.26 14.59
C ILE A 359 -4.85 -19.77 14.82
N LYS A 360 -3.88 -20.53 14.28
CA LYS A 360 -3.80 -21.98 14.47
C LYS A 360 -3.62 -22.34 15.95
N LYS A 361 -2.78 -21.61 16.70
CA LYS A 361 -2.57 -21.77 18.15
C LYS A 361 -3.81 -21.49 19.00
N LYS A 362 -4.65 -20.49 18.65
CA LYS A 362 -5.92 -20.22 19.36
C LYS A 362 -6.93 -21.38 19.27
N THR A 363 -6.77 -22.31 18.33
CA THR A 363 -7.70 -23.43 18.09
C THR A 363 -7.26 -24.78 18.65
N THR A 364 -6.02 -24.92 19.14
CA THR A 364 -5.61 -26.15 19.81
C THR A 364 -6.26 -26.16 21.21
N PRO A 365 -7.06 -27.18 21.57
CA PRO A 365 -7.56 -27.29 22.93
C PRO A 365 -6.39 -27.29 23.91
N LYS A 366 -6.49 -26.52 25.00
CA LYS A 366 -5.62 -26.77 26.16
C LYS A 366 -5.95 -28.18 26.64
N ILE A 367 -5.00 -29.11 26.45
CA ILE A 367 -5.07 -30.49 26.96
C ILE A 367 -5.01 -30.44 28.48
#